data_AF-A0A819IAD0-F1
#
_entry.id   AF-A0A819IAD0-F1
#
_cell.length_a   1.000
_cell.length_b   1.000
_cell.length_c   1.000
_cell.angle_alpha   90.00
_cell.angle_beta   90.00
_cell.angle_gamma   90.00
#
_symmetry.space_group_name_H-M   'P 1'
#
loop_
_entity.id
_entity.type
_entity.pdbx_description
1 polymer ?
#
loop_
_entity_poly.entity_id
_entity_poly.type
_entity_poly.pdbx_seq_one_letter_code
_entity_poly.pdbx_strand_id
1 'polypeptide(L)'
;MSDKIIPHYLRDIDDNSNGREQYQQQQHIRKLTKAEENFQLRQQYPQFVVPPSMYKVIHVNNYTSMEEMHLLINHVQACTQFTIDTESERSNGQLALIQIQTIPPQLPLLIILIELQHLPSNKLPTYVKIKELFSLIFRSGNKLYSWGDMDKELEPMQDYHLLNWPTTASLINIQLYFPDWYEWALAHCESCSPDHHRQHPDAINYDNVTTQNYSLSRCICHERSPYRP
;
A
#
# COMPACT_ATOMS: atom_id res chain seq x y z
N MET A 1 39.70 -65.85 -15.59
CA MET A 1 40.41 -65.32 -16.77
C MET A 1 39.58 -64.18 -17.34
N SER A 2 40.20 -63.01 -17.34
CA SER A 2 39.95 -61.84 -18.20
C SER A 2 38.62 -61.09 -18.13
N ASP A 3 38.75 -59.96 -17.44
CA ASP A 3 38.15 -58.65 -17.72
C ASP A 3 37.69 -58.40 -19.16
N LYS A 4 36.54 -57.73 -19.29
CA LYS A 4 36.39 -56.62 -20.22
C LYS A 4 35.57 -55.49 -19.58
N ILE A 5 36.28 -54.44 -19.21
CA ILE A 5 35.78 -53.08 -19.03
C ILE A 5 35.32 -52.55 -20.40
N ILE A 6 34.14 -51.94 -20.46
CA ILE A 6 33.78 -50.95 -21.50
C ILE A 6 33.12 -49.76 -20.77
N PRO A 7 33.45 -48.50 -21.15
CA PRO A 7 33.60 -47.40 -20.22
C PRO A 7 32.39 -46.47 -20.09
N HIS A 8 32.35 -45.78 -18.95
CA HIS A 8 31.72 -44.49 -18.75
C HIS A 8 32.02 -43.56 -19.92
N TYR A 9 31.01 -43.14 -20.69
CA TYR A 9 30.92 -41.80 -21.26
C TYR A 9 29.50 -41.54 -21.77
N LEU A 10 28.99 -40.36 -21.44
CA LEU A 10 27.86 -39.66 -22.07
C LEU A 10 26.46 -40.22 -21.81
N ARG A 11 25.88 -39.82 -20.67
CA ARG A 11 24.52 -39.31 -20.60
C ARG A 11 24.41 -38.53 -19.31
N ASP A 12 24.44 -37.21 -19.44
CA ASP A 12 23.76 -36.24 -18.60
C ASP A 12 24.04 -34.87 -19.27
N ILE A 13 23.42 -34.69 -20.44
CA ILE A 13 23.30 -33.38 -21.09
C ILE A 13 21.83 -32.97 -20.93
N ASP A 14 21.62 -31.96 -20.11
CA ASP A 14 20.60 -30.91 -20.17
C ASP A 14 19.17 -31.27 -20.61
N ASP A 15 18.35 -31.72 -19.66
CA ASP A 15 16.87 -31.70 -19.76
C ASP A 15 16.22 -30.53 -18.98
N ASN A 16 17.02 -29.61 -18.42
CA ASN A 16 16.54 -28.58 -17.48
C ASN A 16 16.36 -27.17 -18.11
N SER A 17 16.71 -26.99 -19.38
CA SER A 17 16.55 -25.72 -20.12
C SER A 17 15.12 -25.54 -20.66
N ASN A 18 14.52 -26.59 -21.24
CA ASN A 18 13.17 -26.58 -21.80
C ASN A 18 12.08 -26.25 -20.77
N GLY A 19 12.21 -26.78 -19.54
CA GLY A 19 11.25 -26.50 -18.47
C GLY A 19 11.27 -25.04 -18.00
N ARG A 20 12.44 -24.41 -17.99
CA ARG A 20 12.60 -22.99 -17.61
C ARG A 20 12.04 -22.06 -18.69
N GLU A 21 12.29 -22.35 -19.96
CA GLU A 21 11.76 -21.55 -21.08
C GLU A 21 10.23 -21.63 -21.18
N GLN A 22 9.65 -22.83 -21.03
CA GLN A 22 8.20 -23.02 -21.01
C GLN A 22 7.54 -22.31 -19.82
N TYR A 23 8.16 -22.37 -18.63
CA TYR A 23 7.66 -21.63 -17.46
C TYR A 23 7.73 -20.11 -17.68
N GLN A 24 8.82 -19.59 -18.25
CA GLN A 24 8.95 -18.17 -18.55
C GLN A 24 7.93 -17.71 -19.60
N GLN A 25 7.67 -18.50 -20.64
CA GLN A 25 6.62 -18.22 -21.61
C GLN A 25 5.22 -18.20 -20.97
N GLN A 26 4.88 -19.18 -20.14
CA GLN A 26 3.59 -19.20 -19.44
C GLN A 26 3.42 -18.00 -18.49
N GLN A 27 4.48 -17.60 -17.78
CA GLN A 27 4.47 -16.41 -16.94
C GLN A 27 4.30 -15.12 -17.78
N HIS A 28 4.92 -15.05 -18.96
CA HIS A 28 4.77 -13.91 -19.87
C HIS A 28 3.35 -13.80 -20.41
N ILE A 29 2.75 -14.91 -20.86
CA ILE A 29 1.35 -14.96 -21.33
C ILE A 29 0.41 -14.51 -20.21
N ARG A 30 0.55 -15.05 -18.99
CA ARG A 30 -0.28 -14.64 -17.84
C ARG A 30 -0.16 -13.14 -17.54
N LYS A 31 1.03 -12.57 -17.67
CA LYS A 31 1.25 -11.13 -17.48
C LYS A 31 0.55 -10.31 -18.57
N LEU A 32 0.61 -10.75 -19.82
CA LEU A 32 -0.08 -10.10 -20.94
C LEU A 32 -1.60 -10.15 -20.76
N THR A 33 -2.16 -11.32 -20.42
CA THR A 33 -3.60 -11.48 -20.17
C THR A 33 -4.06 -10.57 -19.02
N LYS A 34 -3.32 -10.53 -17.90
CA LYS A 34 -3.63 -9.60 -16.80
C LYS A 34 -3.51 -8.13 -17.21
N ALA A 35 -2.58 -7.79 -18.09
CA ALA A 35 -2.43 -6.42 -18.58
C ALA A 35 -3.63 -6.01 -19.46
N GLU A 36 -4.12 -6.91 -20.31
CA GLU A 36 -5.32 -6.71 -21.11
C GLU A 36 -6.58 -6.61 -20.25
N GLU A 37 -6.75 -7.50 -19.27
CA GLU A 37 -7.84 -7.43 -18.28
C GLU A 37 -7.80 -6.09 -17.53
N ASN A 38 -6.65 -5.71 -16.98
CA ASN A 38 -6.48 -4.43 -16.31
C ASN A 38 -6.75 -3.23 -17.24
N PHE A 39 -6.37 -3.32 -18.51
CA PHE A 39 -6.68 -2.29 -19.49
C PHE A 39 -8.19 -2.17 -19.72
N GLN A 40 -8.90 -3.29 -19.89
CA GLN A 40 -10.36 -3.30 -20.03
C GLN A 40 -11.05 -2.72 -18.78
N LEU A 41 -10.60 -3.13 -17.59
CA LEU A 41 -11.12 -2.58 -16.32
C LEU A 41 -10.91 -1.06 -16.25
N ARG A 42 -9.75 -0.54 -16.67
CA ARG A 42 -9.49 0.92 -16.70
C ARG A 42 -10.40 1.69 -17.67
N GLN A 43 -10.87 1.05 -18.73
CA GLN A 43 -11.85 1.67 -19.64
C GLN A 43 -13.27 1.65 -19.03
N GLN A 44 -13.57 0.65 -18.21
CA GLN A 44 -14.90 0.47 -17.59
C GLN A 44 -15.10 1.33 -16.35
N TYR A 45 -14.05 1.52 -15.54
CA TYR A 45 -14.15 2.23 -14.28
C TYR A 45 -13.48 3.61 -14.36
N PRO A 46 -14.19 4.68 -13.94
CA PRO A 46 -13.61 6.02 -13.93
C PRO A 46 -12.39 6.04 -13.02
N GLN A 47 -11.36 6.77 -13.44
CA GLN A 47 -10.18 6.96 -12.61
C GLN A 47 -10.58 7.64 -11.30
N PHE A 48 -10.19 7.04 -10.18
CA PHE A 48 -10.29 7.70 -8.89
C PHE A 48 -9.28 8.86 -8.85
N VAL A 49 -9.79 10.09 -8.82
CA VAL A 49 -8.98 11.31 -8.77
C VAL A 49 -9.20 12.00 -7.44
N VAL A 50 -8.14 12.13 -6.64
CA VAL A 50 -8.15 12.94 -5.43
C VAL A 50 -7.78 14.38 -5.81
N PRO A 51 -8.58 15.39 -5.43
CA PRO A 51 -8.23 16.78 -5.69
C PRO A 51 -6.85 17.13 -5.11
N PRO A 52 -5.96 17.82 -5.85
CA PRO A 52 -4.65 18.22 -5.35
C PRO A 52 -4.69 19.11 -4.11
N SER A 53 -5.83 19.75 -3.82
CA SER A 53 -6.04 20.53 -2.59
C SER A 53 -6.18 19.66 -1.34
N MET A 54 -6.45 18.36 -1.48
CA MET A 54 -6.63 17.45 -0.34
C MET A 54 -5.32 16.88 0.19
N TYR A 55 -4.26 16.87 -0.62
CA TYR A 55 -2.98 16.29 -0.20
C TYR A 55 -1.78 17.03 -0.78
N LYS A 56 -0.65 16.91 -0.10
CA LYS A 56 0.65 17.36 -0.60
C LYS A 56 1.67 16.23 -0.46
N VAL A 57 2.45 16.01 -1.51
CA VAL A 57 3.55 15.04 -1.52
C VAL A 57 4.84 15.75 -1.13
N ILE A 58 5.61 15.15 -0.23
CA ILE A 58 6.91 15.65 0.22
C ILE A 58 7.93 14.51 0.16
N HIS A 59 9.03 14.73 -0.54
CA HIS A 59 10.14 13.78 -0.62
C HIS A 59 11.19 14.13 0.43
N VAL A 60 11.53 13.15 1.27
CA VAL A 60 12.59 13.24 2.27
C VAL A 60 13.82 12.50 1.74
N ASN A 61 14.89 13.24 1.46
CA ASN A 61 16.15 12.75 0.91
C ASN A 61 17.32 13.64 1.36
N ASN A 62 18.50 13.45 0.76
CA ASN A 62 19.74 14.17 1.07
C ASN A 62 19.70 15.67 0.75
N TYR A 63 18.74 16.13 -0.05
CA TYR A 63 18.55 17.54 -0.38
C TYR A 63 17.44 18.23 0.42
N THR A 64 16.71 17.48 1.28
CA THR A 64 15.66 18.06 2.12
C THR A 64 16.26 19.10 3.07
N SER A 65 15.72 20.31 3.01
CA SER A 65 16.19 21.44 3.81
C SER A 65 15.77 21.30 5.27
N MET A 66 16.50 21.98 6.16
CA MET A 66 16.13 22.06 7.59
C MET A 66 14.76 22.75 7.78
N GLU A 67 14.41 23.70 6.93
CA GLU A 67 13.11 24.37 6.96
C GLU A 67 11.98 23.38 6.65
N GLU A 68 12.11 22.59 5.58
CA GLU A 68 11.15 21.53 5.25
C GLU A 68 11.02 20.50 6.37
N MET A 69 12.14 20.10 6.99
CA MET A 69 12.11 19.19 8.13
C MET A 69 11.36 19.77 9.34
N HIS A 70 11.51 21.07 9.64
CA HIS A 70 10.75 21.72 10.71
C HIS A 70 9.25 21.79 10.40
N LEU A 71 8.89 22.10 9.15
CA LEU A 71 7.48 22.09 8.72
C LEU A 71 6.85 20.70 8.85
N LEU A 72 7.58 19.66 8.42
CA LEU A 72 7.16 18.27 8.55
C LEU A 72 6.94 17.86 10.01
N ILE A 73 7.92 18.18 10.88
CA ILE A 73 7.84 17.86 12.31
C ILE A 73 6.63 18.55 12.96
N ASN A 74 6.42 19.84 12.71
CA ASN A 74 5.29 20.58 13.24
C ASN A 74 3.94 19.98 12.81
N HIS A 75 3.84 19.56 11.54
CA HIS A 75 2.63 18.91 11.03
C HIS A 75 2.39 17.55 11.69
N VAL A 76 3.42 16.70 11.76
CA VAL A 76 3.33 15.37 12.37
C VAL A 76 3.00 15.43 13.85
N GLN A 77 3.49 16.44 14.58
CA GLN A 77 3.16 16.63 16.00
C GLN A 77 1.66 16.77 16.26
N ALA A 78 0.92 17.39 15.34
CA ALA A 78 -0.53 17.55 15.41
C ALA A 78 -1.31 16.31 14.97
N CYS A 79 -0.64 15.29 14.44
CA CYS A 79 -1.25 14.05 13.96
C CYS A 79 -1.14 12.94 15.02
N THR A 80 -2.13 12.05 15.01
CA THR A 80 -2.18 10.83 15.85
C THR A 80 -2.45 9.57 15.04
N GLN A 81 -2.71 9.71 13.74
CA GLN A 81 -3.10 8.63 12.84
C GLN A 81 -2.32 8.73 11.53
N PHE A 82 -1.80 7.60 11.07
CA PHE A 82 -0.94 7.51 9.89
C PHE A 82 -1.24 6.25 9.12
N THR A 83 -1.18 6.28 7.80
CA THR A 83 -1.01 5.06 7.00
C THR A 83 0.44 4.91 6.61
N ILE A 84 0.92 3.68 6.57
CA ILE A 84 2.28 3.33 6.15
C ILE A 84 2.20 2.26 5.08
N ASP A 85 3.01 2.45 4.05
CA ASP A 85 3.24 1.50 2.98
C ASP A 85 4.73 1.44 2.68
N THR A 86 5.23 0.28 2.29
CA THR A 86 6.65 0.05 2.05
C THR A 86 6.88 -0.56 0.67
N GLU A 87 7.97 -0.17 0.02
CA GLU A 87 8.41 -0.83 -1.22
C GLU A 87 9.84 -1.35 -1.08
N SER A 88 10.03 -2.62 -1.43
CA SER A 88 11.35 -3.25 -1.54
C SER A 88 11.93 -3.11 -2.94
N GLU A 89 13.24 -2.96 -3.03
CA GLU A 89 13.98 -3.00 -4.28
C GLU A 89 13.92 -4.42 -4.88
N ARG A 90 13.53 -4.52 -6.15
CA ARG A 90 13.34 -5.82 -6.83
C ARG A 90 14.61 -6.67 -6.95
N SER A 91 15.78 -6.04 -6.93
CA SER A 91 17.07 -6.67 -7.19
C SER A 91 17.59 -7.48 -5.99
N ASN A 92 17.36 -6.98 -4.77
CA ASN A 92 17.94 -7.51 -3.54
C ASN A 92 16.90 -7.70 -2.41
N GLY A 93 15.65 -7.28 -2.61
CA GLY A 93 14.58 -7.37 -1.61
C GLY A 93 14.72 -6.38 -0.45
N GLN A 94 15.71 -5.50 -0.46
CA GLN A 94 15.92 -4.51 0.59
C GLN A 94 14.84 -3.43 0.54
N LEU A 95 14.42 -2.96 1.71
CA LEU A 95 13.50 -1.85 1.81
C LEU A 95 14.10 -0.61 1.14
N ALA A 96 13.38 -0.03 0.17
CA ALA A 96 13.86 1.07 -0.65
C ALA A 96 13.10 2.36 -0.37
N LEU A 97 11.78 2.27 -0.21
CA LEU A 97 10.89 3.41 -0.02
C LEU A 97 9.94 3.13 1.14
N ILE A 98 9.73 4.16 1.95
CA ILE A 98 8.64 4.20 2.93
C ILE A 98 7.73 5.35 2.55
N GLN A 99 6.46 5.05 2.38
CA GLN A 99 5.40 6.04 2.20
C GLN A 99 4.62 6.18 3.50
N ILE A 100 4.53 7.40 4.01
CA ILE A 100 3.76 7.72 5.22
C ILE A 100 2.70 8.76 4.86
N GLN A 101 1.43 8.40 4.98
CA GLN A 101 0.34 9.36 4.85
C GLN A 101 -0.11 9.81 6.24
N THR A 102 -0.15 11.11 6.45
CA THR A 102 -0.71 11.68 7.68
C THR A 102 -2.23 11.77 7.58
N ILE A 103 -2.93 11.53 8.70
CA ILE A 103 -4.37 11.71 8.85
C ILE A 103 -4.61 12.82 9.89
N PRO A 104 -4.40 14.11 9.52
CA PRO A 104 -4.61 15.24 10.40
C PRO A 104 -6.10 15.49 10.66
N PRO A 105 -6.43 16.22 11.75
CA PRO A 105 -7.79 16.67 12.02
C PRO A 105 -8.30 17.70 10.99
N GLN A 106 -7.38 18.38 10.28
CA GLN A 106 -7.68 19.38 9.26
C GLN A 106 -6.78 19.14 8.04
N LEU A 107 -7.35 19.29 6.84
CA LEU A 107 -6.62 19.18 5.58
C LEU A 107 -5.58 20.31 5.42
N PRO A 108 -4.52 20.10 4.62
CA PRO A 108 -4.28 18.95 3.74
C PRO A 108 -3.62 17.75 4.41
N LEU A 109 -3.81 16.56 3.82
CA LEU A 109 -3.02 15.37 4.13
C LEU A 109 -1.58 15.57 3.60
N LEU A 110 -0.59 15.09 4.32
CA LEU A 110 0.78 14.95 3.79
C LEU A 110 1.06 13.50 3.45
N ILE A 111 1.56 13.26 2.24
CA ILE A 111 2.19 12.01 1.80
C ILE A 111 3.69 12.25 1.83
N ILE A 112 4.38 11.59 2.75
CA ILE A 112 5.80 11.70 2.98
C ILE A 112 6.47 10.48 2.35
N LEU A 113 7.31 10.70 1.35
CA LEU A 113 8.06 9.66 0.65
C LEU A 113 9.51 9.68 1.12
N ILE A 114 9.98 8.58 1.68
CA ILE A 114 11.30 8.47 2.30
C ILE A 114 12.09 7.38 1.57
N GLU A 115 13.01 7.80 0.72
CA GLU A 115 13.89 6.90 -0.04
C GLU A 115 15.13 6.58 0.79
N LEU A 116 15.21 5.36 1.32
CA LEU A 116 16.20 4.99 2.34
C LEU A 116 17.65 5.09 1.84
N GLN A 117 17.90 4.75 0.57
CA GLN A 117 19.23 4.85 -0.05
C GLN A 117 19.66 6.29 -0.35
N HIS A 118 18.71 7.23 -0.34
CA HIS A 118 18.93 8.64 -0.64
C HIS A 118 18.92 9.53 0.60
N LEU A 119 18.94 8.94 1.81
CA LEU A 119 19.00 9.70 3.05
C LEU A 119 20.36 10.41 3.25
N PRO A 120 20.38 11.56 3.93
CA PRO A 120 21.63 12.21 4.31
C PRO A 120 22.46 11.31 5.25
N SER A 121 23.77 11.56 5.29
CA SER A 121 24.66 10.87 6.25
C SER A 121 24.17 11.05 7.69
N ASN A 122 24.28 10.01 8.51
CA ASN A 122 23.88 10.02 9.93
C ASN A 122 24.62 11.04 10.80
N LYS A 123 25.70 11.64 10.28
CA LYS A 123 26.45 12.73 10.94
C LYS A 123 25.84 14.11 10.69
N LEU A 124 24.91 14.25 9.75
CA LEU A 124 24.32 15.54 9.39
C LEU A 124 23.13 15.89 10.31
N PRO A 125 22.95 17.18 10.66
CA PRO A 125 21.82 17.63 11.47
C PRO A 125 20.45 17.26 10.87
N THR A 126 20.33 17.26 9.54
CA THR A 126 19.11 16.84 8.84
C THR A 126 18.72 15.42 9.19
N TYR A 127 19.69 14.50 9.31
CA TYR A 127 19.41 13.12 9.68
C TYR A 127 18.87 13.00 11.11
N VAL A 128 19.37 13.81 12.04
CA VAL A 128 18.82 13.89 13.41
C VAL A 128 17.35 14.31 13.38
N LYS A 129 16.99 15.27 12.51
CA LYS A 129 15.59 15.67 12.30
C LYS A 129 14.74 14.59 11.66
N ILE A 130 15.30 13.78 10.76
CA ILE A 130 14.59 12.63 10.21
C ILE A 130 14.32 11.61 11.31
N LYS A 131 15.28 11.33 12.20
CA LYS A 131 15.06 10.47 13.38
C LYS A 131 13.99 11.05 14.32
N GLU A 132 13.97 12.37 14.53
CA GLU A 132 12.92 13.05 15.30
C GLU A 132 11.55 12.90 14.65
N LEU A 133 11.46 13.03 13.31
CA LEU A 133 10.23 12.79 12.56
C LEU A 133 9.71 11.36 12.80
N PHE A 134 10.57 10.35 12.66
CA PHE A 134 10.20 8.95 12.92
C PHE A 134 9.79 8.73 14.38
N SER A 135 10.52 9.28 15.35
CA SER A 135 10.15 9.12 16.77
C SER A 135 8.78 9.72 17.08
N LEU A 136 8.40 10.82 16.42
CA LEU A 136 7.08 11.44 16.55
C LEU A 136 5.96 10.64 15.89
N ILE A 137 6.24 9.97 14.77
CA ILE A 137 5.26 9.10 14.08
C ILE A 137 5.03 7.81 14.87
N PHE A 138 6.11 7.21 15.39
CA PHE A 138 6.11 5.91 16.07
C PHE A 138 6.00 6.03 17.62
N ARG A 139 5.54 7.17 18.14
CA ARG A 139 5.33 7.36 19.58
C ARG A 139 4.06 6.68 20.08
N SER A 140 4.04 6.43 21.39
CA SER A 140 2.86 5.97 22.11
C SER A 140 1.66 6.89 21.90
N GLY A 141 0.48 6.29 21.74
CA GLY A 141 -0.78 6.98 21.47
C GLY A 141 -1.08 7.20 19.98
N ASN A 142 -0.07 7.08 19.11
CA ASN A 142 -0.32 7.11 17.67
C ASN A 142 -0.83 5.74 17.16
N LYS A 143 -1.65 5.78 16.11
CA LYS A 143 -2.14 4.59 15.38
C LYS A 143 -1.58 4.59 13.97
N LEU A 144 -0.97 3.49 13.57
CA LEU A 144 -0.37 3.28 12.27
C LEU A 144 -1.15 2.17 11.56
N TYR A 145 -1.64 2.45 10.36
CA TYR A 145 -2.41 1.52 9.54
C TYR A 145 -1.57 1.04 8.36
N SER A 146 -1.47 -0.27 8.13
CA SER A 146 -0.80 -0.88 6.97
C SER A 146 -1.65 -1.97 6.34
N TRP A 147 -1.46 -2.18 5.04
CA TRP A 147 -1.99 -3.35 4.36
C TRP A 147 -1.06 -4.54 4.55
N GLY A 148 -1.18 -5.23 5.69
CA GLY A 148 -0.31 -6.35 6.03
C GLY A 148 0.35 -6.21 7.39
N ASP A 149 1.26 -7.14 7.65
CA ASP A 149 1.98 -7.27 8.92
C ASP A 149 3.17 -6.30 8.98
N MET A 150 2.95 -5.16 9.62
CA MET A 150 3.92 -4.07 9.68
C MET A 150 5.21 -4.43 10.42
N ASP A 151 5.14 -5.38 11.36
CA ASP A 151 6.35 -5.85 12.07
C ASP A 151 7.35 -6.45 11.11
N LYS A 152 6.87 -7.16 10.08
CA LYS A 152 7.71 -7.75 9.02
C LYS A 152 8.18 -6.72 8.01
N GLU A 153 7.32 -5.77 7.65
CA GLU A 153 7.67 -4.74 6.67
C GLU A 153 8.73 -3.76 7.20
N LEU A 154 8.72 -3.48 8.50
CA LEU A 154 9.65 -2.56 9.13
C LEU A 154 10.90 -3.23 9.71
N GLU A 155 10.96 -4.56 9.78
CA GLU A 155 12.16 -5.28 10.24
C GLU A 155 13.46 -4.81 9.54
N PRO A 156 13.51 -4.60 8.21
CA PRO A 156 14.70 -4.11 7.52
C PRO A 156 15.11 -2.67 7.90
N MET A 157 14.23 -1.89 8.55
CA MET A 157 14.56 -0.52 8.97
C MET A 157 15.53 -0.46 10.14
N GLN A 158 15.74 -1.55 10.88
CA GLN A 158 16.60 -1.56 12.06
C GLN A 158 18.04 -1.13 11.72
N ASP A 159 18.51 -1.48 10.51
CA ASP A 159 19.83 -1.12 9.99
C ASP A 159 20.01 0.40 9.80
N TYR A 160 18.91 1.12 9.58
CA TYR A 160 18.92 2.57 9.40
C TYR A 160 18.82 3.33 10.73
N HIS A 161 18.64 2.67 11.87
CA HIS A 161 18.51 3.32 13.18
C HIS A 161 17.50 4.49 13.21
N LEU A 162 16.47 4.46 12.36
CA LEU A 162 15.47 5.52 12.21
C LEU A 162 14.40 5.46 13.30
N LEU A 163 14.13 4.27 13.81
CA LEU A 163 13.12 4.00 14.82
C LEU A 163 13.69 3.10 15.93
N ASN A 164 13.14 3.25 17.12
CA ASN A 164 13.40 2.31 18.21
C ASN A 164 12.44 1.13 18.06
N TRP A 165 12.99 -0.08 18.04
CA TRP A 165 12.21 -1.32 17.98
C TRP A 165 12.30 -2.08 19.31
N PRO A 166 11.21 -2.64 19.84
CA PRO A 166 9.83 -2.54 19.33
C PRO A 166 9.29 -1.10 19.46
N THR A 167 8.43 -0.72 18.52
CA THR A 167 7.74 0.58 18.57
C THR A 167 6.68 0.61 19.68
N THR A 168 6.37 1.80 20.17
CA THR A 168 5.32 2.02 21.19
C THR A 168 3.99 2.46 20.58
N ALA A 169 3.95 2.72 19.28
CA ALA A 169 2.72 3.05 18.57
C ALA A 169 1.88 1.80 18.33
N SER A 170 0.56 1.97 18.16
CA SER A 170 -0.35 0.88 17.84
C SER A 170 -0.28 0.57 16.34
N LEU A 171 0.10 -0.66 16.00
CA LEU A 171 0.15 -1.14 14.61
C LEU A 171 -1.15 -1.87 14.27
N ILE A 172 -1.82 -1.45 13.21
CA ILE A 172 -3.14 -1.94 12.81
C ILE A 172 -3.05 -2.48 11.39
N ASN A 173 -3.17 -3.81 11.26
CA ASN A 173 -3.24 -4.48 9.97
C ASN A 173 -4.67 -4.37 9.40
N ILE A 174 -4.87 -3.46 8.43
CA ILE A 174 -6.20 -3.24 7.84
C ILE A 174 -6.65 -4.40 6.95
N GLN A 175 -5.73 -5.25 6.48
CA GLN A 175 -6.04 -6.42 5.66
C GLN A 175 -6.97 -7.40 6.38
N LEU A 176 -6.86 -7.51 7.71
CA LEU A 176 -7.69 -8.40 8.52
C LEU A 176 -9.17 -7.95 8.58
N TYR A 177 -9.42 -6.65 8.44
CA TYR A 177 -10.76 -6.07 8.50
C TYR A 177 -11.40 -5.91 7.13
N PHE A 178 -10.60 -6.07 6.06
CA PHE A 178 -11.06 -5.82 4.70
C PHE A 178 -12.19 -6.75 4.24
N PRO A 179 -12.17 -8.08 4.50
CA PRO A 179 -13.26 -8.96 4.06
C PRO A 179 -14.62 -8.53 4.62
N ASP A 180 -14.69 -8.28 5.93
CA ASP A 180 -15.93 -7.85 6.58
C ASP A 180 -16.39 -6.48 6.08
N TRP A 181 -15.46 -5.54 5.92
CA TRP A 181 -15.76 -4.23 5.33
C TRP A 181 -16.27 -4.36 3.89
N TYR A 182 -15.68 -5.25 3.09
CA TYR A 182 -16.03 -5.45 1.69
C TYR A 182 -17.42 -6.08 1.54
N GLU A 183 -17.71 -7.12 2.33
CA GLU A 183 -19.05 -7.73 2.40
C GLU A 183 -20.10 -6.71 2.85
N TRP A 184 -19.79 -5.91 3.88
CA TRP A 184 -20.65 -4.81 4.29
C TRP A 184 -20.85 -3.80 3.15
N ALA A 185 -19.78 -3.35 2.49
CA ALA A 185 -19.85 -2.36 1.41
C ALA A 185 -20.66 -2.86 0.20
N LEU A 186 -20.65 -4.18 -0.05
CA LEU A 186 -21.42 -4.83 -1.12
C LEU A 186 -22.85 -5.20 -0.73
N ALA A 187 -23.21 -5.16 0.56
CA ALA A 187 -24.53 -5.55 1.01
C ALA A 187 -25.60 -4.74 0.25
N HIS A 188 -26.39 -5.44 -0.56
CA HIS A 188 -27.43 -4.80 -1.35
C HIS A 188 -28.55 -4.38 -0.42
N CYS A 189 -28.96 -3.12 -0.46
CA CYS A 189 -30.21 -2.76 0.18
C CYS A 189 -31.38 -3.26 -0.68
N GLU A 190 -32.12 -4.24 -0.17
CA GLU A 190 -33.35 -4.75 -0.82
C GLU A 190 -34.39 -3.65 -1.06
N SER A 191 -34.46 -2.64 -0.19
CA SER A 191 -35.34 -1.47 -0.35
C SER A 191 -34.88 -0.47 -1.42
N CYS A 192 -33.61 -0.53 -1.84
CA CYS A 192 -33.00 0.30 -2.89
C CYS A 192 -32.91 -0.49 -4.22
N SER A 193 -33.58 -1.66 -4.32
CA SER A 193 -33.64 -2.49 -5.52
C SER A 193 -34.42 -1.81 -6.66
N PRO A 194 -34.00 -1.94 -7.94
CA PRO A 194 -34.65 -1.29 -9.08
C PRO A 194 -36.15 -1.59 -9.21
N ASP A 195 -36.63 -2.71 -8.66
CA ASP A 195 -38.05 -3.08 -8.68
C ASP A 195 -38.93 -2.18 -7.78
N HIS A 196 -38.36 -1.42 -6.84
CA HIS A 196 -39.06 -0.37 -6.10
C HIS A 196 -38.94 1.03 -6.73
N HIS A 197 -38.06 1.23 -7.72
CA HIS A 197 -37.87 2.51 -8.40
C HIS A 197 -38.83 2.79 -9.55
N ARG A 198 -39.72 1.84 -9.90
CA ARG A 198 -40.79 2.08 -10.91
C ARG A 198 -41.82 3.15 -10.51
N GLN A 199 -41.71 3.75 -9.32
CA GLN A 199 -42.60 4.83 -8.88
C GLN A 199 -41.93 6.21 -8.81
N HIS A 200 -40.64 6.37 -9.15
CA HIS A 200 -39.98 7.69 -9.19
C HIS A 200 -39.35 7.98 -10.57
N PRO A 201 -39.80 9.02 -11.30
CA PRO A 201 -39.38 9.30 -12.69
C PRO A 201 -37.93 9.73 -12.89
N ASP A 202 -37.17 9.96 -11.82
CA ASP A 202 -35.82 10.55 -11.89
C ASP A 202 -34.69 9.55 -11.57
N ALA A 203 -34.97 8.25 -11.63
CA ALA A 203 -33.97 7.22 -11.29
C ALA A 203 -32.90 7.09 -12.40
N ILE A 204 -31.72 7.64 -12.10
CA ILE A 204 -30.47 7.49 -12.85
C ILE A 204 -30.11 5.99 -12.91
N ASN A 205 -29.70 5.52 -14.09
CA ASN A 205 -29.37 4.12 -14.36
C ASN A 205 -28.27 3.60 -13.40
N TYR A 206 -28.58 2.57 -12.59
CA TYR A 206 -27.77 2.07 -11.47
C TYR A 206 -26.84 0.90 -11.83
N ASP A 207 -26.59 0.62 -13.11
CA ASP A 207 -25.74 -0.50 -13.54
C ASP A 207 -24.24 -0.35 -13.18
N ASN A 208 -23.83 0.76 -12.56
CA ASN A 208 -22.46 1.00 -12.10
C ASN A 208 -22.39 1.02 -10.56
N VAL A 209 -22.53 -0.16 -9.94
CA VAL A 209 -22.55 -0.34 -8.47
C VAL A 209 -21.23 0.07 -7.78
N THR A 210 -20.14 0.28 -8.49
CA THR A 210 -18.82 0.59 -7.89
C THR A 210 -18.55 2.07 -7.60
N THR A 211 -19.44 2.99 -7.98
CA THR A 211 -19.32 4.44 -7.68
C THR A 211 -20.46 4.97 -6.81
N GLN A 212 -20.99 4.15 -5.89
CA GLN A 212 -21.67 4.75 -4.75
C GLN A 212 -20.64 5.58 -3.98
N ASN A 213 -20.85 6.90 -3.94
CA ASN A 213 -20.21 7.76 -2.97
C ASN A 213 -20.55 7.22 -1.57
N TYR A 214 -19.72 6.34 -1.01
CA TYR A 214 -19.89 5.77 0.33
C TYR A 214 -19.89 6.85 1.43
N SER A 215 -19.46 8.07 1.11
CA SER A 215 -19.60 9.26 1.94
C SER A 215 -21.03 9.82 1.99
N LEU A 216 -21.87 9.52 0.99
CA LEU A 216 -23.22 10.07 0.80
C LEU A 216 -24.33 9.01 0.71
N SER A 217 -24.04 7.71 0.65
CA SER A 217 -25.05 6.64 0.61
C SER A 217 -25.81 6.54 1.95
N ARG A 218 -26.75 7.47 2.14
CA ARG A 218 -27.81 7.40 3.17
C ARG A 218 -28.95 6.48 2.71
N CYS A 219 -28.69 5.28 2.19
CA CYS A 219 -29.77 4.28 2.12
C CYS A 219 -30.17 4.03 3.58
N ILE A 220 -31.41 4.34 3.96
CA ILE A 220 -31.95 4.21 5.33
C ILE A 220 -31.87 2.75 5.83
N CYS A 221 -31.82 1.81 4.89
CA CYS A 221 -31.68 0.36 5.08
C CYS A 221 -30.25 -0.13 5.27
N HIS A 222 -29.23 0.71 5.08
CA HIS A 222 -27.85 0.33 5.35
C HIS A 222 -27.54 0.64 6.80
N GLU A 223 -27.27 -0.39 7.61
CA GLU A 223 -26.75 -0.16 8.96
C GLU A 223 -25.50 0.70 8.88
N ARG A 224 -25.36 1.65 9.82
CA ARG A 224 -24.17 2.50 9.89
C ARG A 224 -22.95 1.59 9.89
N SER A 225 -21.98 1.89 9.04
CA SER A 225 -20.73 1.13 8.99
C SER A 225 -20.23 0.87 10.42
N PRO A 226 -20.00 -0.41 10.80
CA PRO A 226 -19.45 -0.71 12.12
C PRO A 226 -18.02 -0.17 12.28
N TYR A 227 -17.43 0.33 11.19
CA TYR A 227 -16.11 0.92 11.11
C TYR A 227 -16.13 2.46 10.99
N ARG A 228 -17.30 3.10 11.14
CA ARG A 228 -17.38 4.55 11.37
C ARG A 228 -17.08 4.85 12.85
N PRO A 229 -16.13 5.74 13.17
CA PRO A 229 -16.03 6.30 14.52
C PRO A 229 -17.26 7.16 14.86
#